data_AF-A0A1N7KAF1-F1
#
_entry.id   AF-A0A1N7KAF1-F1
#
_cell.length_a   1.000
_cell.length_b   1.000
_cell.length_c   1.000
_cell.angle_alpha   90.00
_cell.angle_beta   90.00
_cell.angle_gamma   90.00
#
_symmetry.space_group_name_H-M   'P 1'
#
loop_
_entity.id
_entity.type
_entity.pdbx_description
1 polymer ?
#
loop_
_entity_poly.entity_id
_entity_poly.type
_entity_poly.pdbx_seq_one_letter_code
_entity_poly.pdbx_strand_id
1 'polypeptide(L)' 'MKNLKKLVRIELKKVQGGNAPVCEYGEIACRYPPADGNPAYWVCEPVEYGCRS' A
#
# COMPACT_ATOMS: atom_id res chain seq x y z
N MET A 1 -14.00 -24.45 7.97
CA MET A 1 -14.64 -23.19 7.53
C MET A 1 -14.32 -22.94 6.06
N LYS A 2 -15.29 -22.42 5.31
CA LYS A 2 -15.38 -22.45 3.84
C LYS A 2 -14.19 -21.77 3.14
N ASN A 3 -13.60 -22.50 2.19
CA ASN A 3 -12.79 -22.05 1.04
C ASN A 3 -12.45 -20.55 1.01
N LEU A 4 -11.21 -20.21 1.39
CA LEU A 4 -10.60 -18.94 1.00
C LEU A 4 -10.48 -18.94 -0.52
N LYS A 5 -11.49 -18.39 -1.22
CA LYS A 5 -11.44 -18.14 -2.66
C LYS A 5 -10.13 -17.43 -2.93
N LYS A 6 -9.26 -18.06 -3.72
CA LYS A 6 -8.00 -17.49 -4.21
C LYS A 6 -8.33 -16.10 -4.75
N LEU A 7 -7.97 -15.05 -4.00
CA LEU A 7 -8.16 -13.67 -4.44
C LEU A 7 -7.55 -13.56 -5.84
N VAL A 8 -8.33 -13.05 -6.79
CA VAL A 8 -7.83 -12.78 -8.14
C VAL A 8 -6.59 -11.91 -7.98
N ARG A 9 -5.54 -12.12 -8.80
CA ARG A 9 -4.25 -11.42 -8.63
C ARG A 9 -4.38 -9.89 -8.50
N ILE A 10 -5.44 -9.31 -9.07
CA ILE A 10 -5.79 -7.89 -8.92
C ILE A 10 -6.28 -7.52 -7.50
N GLU A 11 -7.03 -8.40 -6.86
CA GLU A 11 -7.48 -8.26 -5.47
C GLU A 11 -6.33 -8.53 -4.49
N LEU A 12 -5.39 -9.43 -4.84
CA LEU A 12 -4.13 -9.60 -4.09
C LEU A 12 -3.27 -8.33 -4.07
N LYS A 13 -3.32 -7.49 -5.12
CA LYS A 13 -2.63 -6.18 -5.14
C LYS A 13 -3.28 -5.15 -4.20
N LYS A 14 -4.55 -5.36 -3.81
CA LYS A 14 -5.25 -4.55 -2.81
C LYS A 14 -5.00 -5.04 -1.39
N VAL A 15 -4.34 -6.20 -1.22
CA VAL A 15 -3.90 -6.68 0.10
C VAL A 15 -2.76 -5.79 0.57
N GLN A 16 -2.91 -5.26 1.78
CA GLN A 16 -1.93 -4.35 2.38
C GLN A 16 -0.54 -5.01 2.43
N GLY A 17 0.46 -4.27 1.95
CA GLY A 17 1.82 -4.76 1.70
C GLY A 17 2.14 -5.09 0.23
N GLY A 18 1.22 -4.81 -0.70
CA GLY A 18 1.38 -4.99 -2.16
C GLY A 18 2.36 -4.03 -2.86
N ASN A 19 2.32 -3.96 -4.19
CA ASN A 19 3.11 -3.00 -4.99
C ASN A 19 2.70 -1.55 -4.68
N ALA A 20 3.62 -0.60 -4.94
CA ALA A 20 3.34 0.82 -4.83
C ALA A 20 2.04 1.22 -5.60
N PRO A 21 1.15 2.03 -5.00
CA PRO A 21 -0.01 2.57 -5.69
C PRO A 21 0.42 3.52 -6.81
N VAL A 22 -0.48 3.74 -7.76
CA VAL A 22 -0.35 4.84 -8.72
C VAL A 22 -0.91 6.08 -8.04
N CYS A 23 -0.07 7.10 -7.83
CA CYS A 23 -0.45 8.36 -7.19
C CYS A 23 -0.77 9.44 -8.24
N GLU A 24 -1.46 10.49 -7.81
CA GLU A 24 -1.80 11.61 -8.69
C GLU A 24 -0.58 12.46 -9.05
N TYR A 25 -0.75 13.37 -10.02
CA TYR A 25 0.33 14.28 -10.41
C TYR A 25 0.64 15.23 -9.24
N GLY A 26 1.91 15.25 -8.80
CA GLY A 26 2.34 15.98 -7.62
C GLY A 26 2.42 15.14 -6.35
N GLU A 27 2.12 13.83 -6.42
CA GLU A 27 2.28 12.89 -5.31
C GLU A 27 3.29 11.78 -5.63
N ILE A 28 3.90 11.23 -4.58
CA ILE A 28 4.77 10.05 -4.64
C ILE A 28 4.23 8.92 -3.77
N ALA A 29 4.44 7.69 -4.21
CA ALA A 29 4.10 6.50 -3.42
C ALA A 29 5.15 6.24 -2.33
N CYS A 30 4.74 6.32 -1.07
CA CYS A 30 5.57 6.11 0.10
C CYS A 30 5.18 4.83 0.83
N ARG A 31 6.18 4.00 1.16
CA ARG A 31 5.98 2.76 1.91
C ARG A 31 6.34 2.98 3.38
N TYR A 32 5.34 2.90 4.24
CA TYR A 32 5.52 2.98 5.67
C TYR A 32 5.76 1.58 6.26
N PRO A 33 6.73 1.42 7.18
CA PRO A 33 7.00 0.14 7.82
C PRO A 33 5.81 -0.31 8.68
N PRO A 34 5.71 -1.61 8.99
CA PRO A 34 4.69 -2.09 9.91
C PRO A 34 4.90 -1.46 11.29
N ALA A 35 3.82 -0.97 11.90
CA ALA A 35 3.83 -0.34 13.22
C ALA A 35 2.57 -0.74 14.00
N ASP A 36 2.72 -0.97 15.31
CA ASP A 36 1.61 -1.23 16.25
C ASP A 36 0.67 -2.37 15.83
N GLY A 37 1.23 -3.45 15.27
CA GLY A 37 0.47 -4.60 14.79
C GLY A 37 -0.19 -4.40 13.42
N ASN A 38 0.00 -3.23 12.78
CA ASN A 38 -0.42 -2.99 11.41
C ASN A 38 0.68 -3.42 10.43
N PRO A 39 0.33 -4.07 9.31
CA PRO A 39 1.29 -4.41 8.27
C PRO A 39 1.83 -3.16 7.59
N ALA A 40 2.97 -3.31 6.89
CA ALA A 40 3.50 -2.25 6.04
C ALA A 40 2.43 -1.81 5.03
N TYR A 41 2.28 -0.51 4.85
CA TYR A 41 1.27 0.07 3.97
C TYR A 41 1.86 1.14 3.05
N TRP A 42 1.13 1.45 1.99
CA TRP A 42 1.50 2.50 1.05
C TRP A 42 0.56 3.68 1.19
N VAL A 43 1.10 4.89 1.07
CA VAL A 43 0.34 6.15 1.03
C VAL A 43 0.91 7.00 -0.10
N CYS A 44 0.06 7.77 -0.76
CA CYS A 44 0.50 8.83 -1.67
C CYS A 44 0.72 10.11 -0.85
N GLU A 45 1.95 10.62 -0.88
CA GLU A 45 2.34 11.85 -0.18
C GLU A 45 2.69 12.93 -1.21
N PRO A 46 2.44 14.21 -0.95
CA PRO A 46 2.86 15.27 -1.86
C PRO A 46 4.38 15.27 -2.06
N VAL A 47 4.83 15.44 -3.30
CA VAL A 47 6.25 15.44 -3.69
C VAL A 47 7.05 16.46 -2.88
N GLU A 48 6.43 17.59 -2.51
CA GLU A 48 7.03 18.66 -1.73
C GLU A 48 7.46 18.21 -0.33
N TYR A 49 6.75 17.25 0.28
CA TYR A 49 7.06 16.73 1.61
C TYR A 49 7.89 15.44 1.56
N GLY A 50 7.79 14.67 0.49
CA GLY A 50 8.46 13.38 0.37
C GLY A 50 7.93 12.32 1.35
N CYS A 51 8.58 11.15 1.37
CA CYS A 51 8.22 10.10 2.33
C CYS A 51 8.73 10.47 3.71
N ARG A 52 7.79 10.68 4.65
CA ARG A 52 8.11 10.98 6.04
C ARG A 52 8.56 9.67 6.72
N SER A 53 9.77 9.65 7.25
CA SER A 53 10.38 8.47 7.91
C SER A 53 9.99 8.38 9.37
#